data_AF-A0A1F6FFV4-F1
#
_entry.id   AF-A0A1F6FFV4-F1
#
_cell.length_a   1.000
_cell.length_b   1.000
_cell.length_c   1.000
_cell.angle_alpha   90.00
_cell.angle_beta   90.00
_cell.angle_gamma   90.00
#
_symmetry.space_group_name_H-M   'P 1'
#
loop_
_entity.id
_entity.type
_entity.pdbx_description
1 polymer ?
#
loop_
_entity_poly.entity_id
_entity_poly.type
_entity_poly.pdbx_seq_one_letter_code
_entity_poly.pdbx_strand_id
1 'polypeptide(L)'
;MATRKKSLFPVPANLSEVNALLFKIGECERDLATIKTNLEADVAEARSNAEEAAAPLQEEHKQYVKALLTYASQNRKTLLVGDKKSLVLTGGEFGWRLPPTKVTYAKGGAEQVIKNLEAMKLTQYLRYITEVDREALLRDRPAVSGVKYSQKEGFFVKPDSNKAPESFPGVAEQA
;
A
#
# COMPACT_ATOMS: atom_id res chain seq x y z
N MET A 1 17.81 -10.26 -45.56
CA MET A 1 17.57 -8.81 -45.39
C MET A 1 16.30 -8.63 -44.57
N ALA A 2 16.40 -8.14 -43.33
CA ALA A 2 15.28 -8.05 -42.41
C ALA A 2 14.56 -6.69 -42.58
N THR A 3 13.30 -6.73 -43.00
CA THR A 3 12.43 -5.56 -43.13
C THR A 3 12.11 -5.01 -41.73
N ARG A 4 12.66 -3.83 -41.41
CA ARG A 4 12.38 -3.11 -40.17
C ARG A 4 10.91 -2.68 -40.19
N LYS A 5 10.10 -3.28 -39.32
CA LYS A 5 8.71 -2.89 -39.06
C LYS A 5 8.67 -1.39 -38.77
N LYS A 6 8.15 -0.59 -39.71
CA LYS A 6 8.03 0.87 -39.59
C LYS A 6 7.17 1.17 -38.37
N SER A 7 7.73 1.84 -37.37
CA SER A 7 6.97 2.28 -36.20
C SER A 7 5.83 3.18 -36.67
N LEU A 8 4.62 2.94 -36.17
CA LEU A 8 3.40 3.67 -36.55
C LEU A 8 3.39 5.13 -36.05
N PHE A 9 4.41 5.52 -35.30
CA PHE A 9 4.52 6.85 -34.68
C PHE A 9 5.48 7.72 -35.49
N PRO A 10 5.12 9.00 -35.76
CA PRO A 10 6.01 9.93 -36.42
C PRO A 10 7.27 10.12 -35.56
N VAL A 11 8.41 9.73 -36.11
CA VAL A 11 9.72 9.99 -35.49
C VAL A 11 10.07 11.44 -35.83
N PRO A 12 10.39 12.29 -34.83
CA PRO A 12 10.74 13.68 -35.09
C PRO A 12 12.04 13.76 -35.91
N ALA A 13 12.05 14.60 -36.94
CA ALA A 13 13.16 14.75 -37.87
C ALA A 13 14.15 15.85 -37.46
N ASN A 14 13.72 16.82 -36.65
CA ASN A 14 14.52 17.98 -36.24
C ASN A 14 14.29 18.32 -34.75
N LEU A 15 15.16 19.16 -34.19
CA LEU A 15 15.09 19.57 -32.79
C LEU A 15 13.80 20.33 -32.43
N SER A 16 13.19 21.04 -33.40
CA SER A 16 11.92 21.74 -33.19
C SER A 16 10.76 20.76 -32.96
N GLU A 17 10.70 19.68 -33.75
CA GLU A 17 9.72 18.60 -33.58
C GLU A 17 9.95 17.80 -32.29
N VAL A 18 11.22 17.58 -31.90
CA VAL A 18 11.54 16.98 -30.60
C VAL A 18 11.04 17.87 -29.46
N ASN A 19 11.25 19.18 -29.54
CA ASN A 19 10.78 20.14 -28.53
C ASN A 19 9.24 20.14 -28.43
N ALA A 20 8.54 20.17 -29.56
CA ALA A 20 7.08 20.06 -29.60
C ALA A 20 6.58 18.72 -29.01
N LEU A 21 7.30 17.62 -29.25
CA LEU A 21 6.97 16.32 -28.66
C LEU A 21 7.17 16.32 -27.13
N LEU A 22 8.23 16.95 -26.62
CA LEU A 22 8.46 17.12 -25.19
C LEU A 22 7.33 17.91 -24.51
N PHE A 23 6.84 18.98 -25.14
CA PHE A 23 5.67 19.71 -24.63
C PHE A 23 4.43 18.83 -24.56
N LYS A 24 4.13 18.07 -25.61
CA LYS A 24 2.99 17.14 -25.63
C LYS A 24 3.09 16.07 -24.55
N ILE A 25 4.30 15.53 -24.31
CA ILE A 25 4.52 14.58 -23.22
C ILE A 25 4.20 15.24 -21.87
N GLY A 26 4.66 16.48 -21.65
CA GLY A 26 4.35 17.23 -20.44
C GLY A 26 2.87 17.55 -20.26
N GLU A 27 2.13 17.82 -21.34
CA GLU A 27 0.66 17.97 -21.31
C GLU A 27 -0.01 16.66 -20.90
N CYS A 28 0.35 15.54 -21.53
CA CYS A 28 -0.18 14.23 -21.16
C CYS A 28 0.11 13.87 -19.70
N GLU A 29 1.31 14.17 -19.18
CA GLU A 29 1.65 13.93 -17.78
C GLU A 29 0.79 14.78 -16.83
N ARG A 30 0.51 16.04 -17.16
CA ARG A 30 -0.37 16.93 -16.38
C ARG A 30 -1.83 16.46 -16.40
N ASP A 31 -2.32 16.04 -17.56
CA ASP A 31 -3.68 15.51 -17.70
C ASP A 31 -3.84 14.21 -16.89
N LEU A 32 -2.87 13.30 -16.97
CA LEU A 32 -2.86 12.08 -16.17
C LEU A 32 -2.82 12.39 -14.66
N ALA A 33 -2.01 13.35 -14.22
CA ALA A 33 -1.96 13.78 -12.83
C ALA A 33 -3.28 14.37 -12.35
N THR A 34 -3.95 15.15 -13.21
CA THR A 34 -5.27 15.75 -12.93
C THR A 34 -6.33 14.66 -12.79
N ILE A 35 -6.40 13.72 -13.74
CA ILE A 35 -7.33 12.58 -13.70
C ILE A 35 -7.11 11.77 -12.41
N LYS A 36 -5.85 11.51 -12.05
CA LYS A 36 -5.52 10.77 -10.82
C LYS A 36 -5.97 11.52 -9.56
N THR A 37 -5.72 12.82 -9.49
CA THR A 37 -6.13 13.66 -8.36
C THR A 37 -7.66 13.68 -8.21
N ASN A 38 -8.39 13.82 -9.32
CA ASN A 38 -9.85 13.80 -9.30
C ASN A 38 -10.38 12.44 -8.84
N LEU A 39 -9.81 11.34 -9.33
CA LEU A 39 -10.18 9.99 -8.88
C LEU A 39 -9.93 9.80 -7.38
N GLU A 40 -8.81 10.28 -6.85
CA GLU A 40 -8.51 10.22 -5.43
C GLU A 40 -9.52 11.04 -4.60
N ALA A 41 -9.95 12.20 -5.09
CA ALA A 41 -11.00 13.01 -4.48
C ALA A 41 -12.36 12.28 -4.49
N ASP A 42 -12.77 11.72 -5.62
CA ASP A 42 -14.04 10.98 -5.75
C ASP A 42 -14.07 9.75 -4.83
N VAL A 43 -12.95 9.02 -4.72
CA VAL A 43 -12.84 7.87 -3.81
C VAL A 43 -12.90 8.31 -2.35
N ALA A 44 -12.30 9.44 -2.00
CA ALA A 44 -12.37 9.99 -0.65
C ALA A 44 -13.82 10.38 -0.29
N GLU A 45 -14.52 11.07 -1.20
CA GLU A 45 -15.93 11.45 -1.01
C GLU A 45 -16.83 10.21 -0.88
N ALA A 46 -16.70 9.23 -1.78
CA ALA A 46 -17.47 8.00 -1.73
C ALA A 46 -17.25 7.22 -0.42
N ARG A 47 -16.02 7.20 0.10
CA ARG A 47 -15.71 6.60 1.41
C ARG A 47 -16.36 7.36 2.55
N SER A 48 -16.26 8.69 2.57
CA SER A 48 -16.89 9.52 3.60
C SER A 48 -18.39 9.30 3.64
N ASN A 49 -19.07 9.34 2.49
CA ASN A 49 -20.51 9.12 2.39
C ASN A 49 -20.92 7.72 2.87
N ALA A 50 -20.13 6.70 2.53
CA ALA A 50 -20.37 5.33 2.99
C ALA A 50 -20.17 5.18 4.50
N GLU A 51 -19.14 5.83 5.06
CA GLU A 51 -18.88 5.83 6.51
C GLU A 51 -19.97 6.56 7.29
N GLU A 52 -20.44 7.71 6.80
CA GLU A 52 -21.55 8.46 7.41
C GLU A 52 -22.86 7.68 7.39
N ALA A 53 -23.18 7.03 6.27
CA ALA A 53 -24.37 6.18 6.16
C ALA A 53 -24.27 4.92 7.03
N ALA A 54 -23.06 4.35 7.18
CA ALA A 54 -22.83 3.16 7.99
C ALA A 54 -22.78 3.46 9.50
N ALA A 55 -22.35 4.66 9.90
CA ALA A 55 -22.19 5.05 11.30
C ALA A 55 -23.43 4.80 12.18
N PRO A 56 -24.66 5.23 11.82
CA PRO A 56 -25.84 4.98 12.63
C PRO A 56 -26.16 3.48 12.75
N LEU A 57 -26.07 2.73 11.65
CA LEU A 57 -26.31 1.28 11.65
C LEU A 57 -25.29 0.52 12.50
N GLN A 58 -24.03 0.95 12.47
CA GLN A 58 -22.98 0.38 13.32
C GLN A 58 -23.25 0.67 14.81
N GLU A 59 -23.75 1.87 15.13
CA GLU A 59 -24.10 2.23 16.50
C GLU A 59 -25.34 1.46 16.99
N GLU A 60 -26.39 1.37 16.19
CA GLU A 60 -27.56 0.52 16.47
C GLU A 60 -27.15 -0.95 16.69
N HIS A 61 -26.31 -1.49 15.81
CA HIS A 61 -25.80 -2.86 15.95
C HIS A 61 -25.04 -3.04 17.28
N LYS A 62 -24.17 -2.10 17.67
CA LYS A 62 -23.48 -2.16 18.97
C LYS A 62 -24.47 -2.11 20.13
N GLN A 63 -25.50 -1.28 20.06
CA GLN A 63 -26.54 -1.18 21.08
C GLN A 63 -27.33 -2.49 21.21
N TYR A 64 -27.74 -3.09 20.10
CA TYR A 64 -28.43 -4.38 20.09
C TYR A 64 -27.56 -5.51 20.67
N VAL A 65 -26.29 -5.59 20.27
CA VAL A 65 -25.35 -6.58 20.82
C VAL A 65 -25.16 -6.37 22.34
N LYS A 66 -25.06 -5.11 22.79
CA LYS A 66 -24.94 -4.78 24.23
C LYS A 66 -26.21 -5.14 25.02
N ALA A 67 -27.39 -4.89 24.46
CA ALA A 67 -28.66 -5.29 25.05
C ALA A 67 -28.74 -6.82 25.18
N LEU A 68 -28.38 -7.55 24.11
CA LEU A 68 -28.33 -9.01 24.12
C LEU A 68 -27.33 -9.54 25.16
N LEU A 69 -26.12 -8.96 25.22
CA LEU A 69 -25.10 -9.33 26.20
C LEU A 69 -25.58 -9.08 27.64
N THR A 70 -26.29 -7.98 27.89
CA THR A 70 -26.84 -7.65 29.21
C THR A 70 -27.88 -8.67 29.63
N TYR A 71 -28.83 -8.99 28.75
CA TYR A 71 -29.83 -10.03 28.98
C TYR A 71 -29.19 -11.41 29.20
N ALA A 72 -28.25 -11.80 28.34
CA ALA A 72 -27.54 -13.08 28.41
C ALA A 72 -26.73 -13.20 29.70
N SER A 73 -26.09 -12.12 30.17
CA SER A 73 -25.30 -12.12 31.40
C SER A 73 -26.17 -12.25 32.65
N GLN A 74 -27.34 -11.60 32.69
CA GLN A 74 -28.30 -11.70 33.80
C GLN A 74 -28.95 -13.09 33.87
N ASN A 75 -29.30 -13.66 32.72
CA ASN A 75 -30.01 -14.94 32.61
C ASN A 75 -29.05 -16.11 32.32
N ARG A 76 -27.76 -15.96 32.57
CA ARG A 76 -26.76 -16.96 32.17
C ARG A 76 -27.06 -18.35 32.72
N LYS A 77 -27.43 -18.44 34.01
CA LYS A 77 -27.71 -19.71 34.69
C LYS A 77 -29.00 -20.40 34.20
N THR A 78 -29.97 -19.63 33.70
CA THR A 78 -31.25 -20.15 33.22
C THR A 78 -31.19 -20.54 31.75
N LEU A 79 -30.46 -19.76 30.94
CA LEU A 79 -30.30 -20.01 29.50
C LEU A 79 -29.28 -21.12 29.18
N LEU A 80 -28.22 -21.23 29.97
CA LEU A 80 -27.16 -22.22 29.80
C LEU A 80 -27.16 -23.22 30.95
N VAL A 81 -28.04 -24.21 30.83
CA VAL A 81 -28.11 -25.34 31.77
C VAL A 81 -27.04 -26.37 31.42
N GLY A 82 -26.24 -26.77 32.40
CA GLY A 82 -25.16 -27.75 32.24
C GLY A 82 -23.91 -27.15 31.58
N ASP A 83 -23.23 -27.94 30.75
CA ASP A 83 -21.97 -27.56 30.07
C ASP A 83 -22.18 -26.80 28.74
N LYS A 84 -23.43 -26.40 28.43
CA LYS A 84 -23.73 -25.67 27.20
C LYS A 84 -23.16 -24.26 27.28
N LYS A 85 -22.52 -23.83 26.18
CA LYS A 85 -21.88 -22.51 26.07
C LYS A 85 -22.60 -21.58 25.10
N SER A 86 -23.53 -22.09 24.30
CA SER A 86 -24.32 -21.34 23.31
C SER A 86 -25.78 -21.74 23.34
N LEU A 87 -26.63 -20.82 22.88
CA LEU A 87 -28.06 -21.00 22.68
C LEU A 87 -28.38 -20.71 21.21
N VAL A 88 -29.09 -21.63 20.57
CA VAL A 88 -29.56 -21.50 19.18
C VAL A 88 -31.04 -21.16 19.21
N LEU A 89 -31.42 -20.12 18.48
CA LEU A 89 -32.79 -19.63 18.30
C LEU A 89 -33.11 -19.53 16.80
N THR A 90 -34.37 -19.27 16.46
CA THR A 90 -34.78 -19.08 15.07
C THR A 90 -34.10 -17.89 14.40
N GLY A 91 -33.76 -16.85 15.15
CA GLY A 91 -33.07 -15.65 14.68
C GLY A 91 -31.54 -15.74 14.67
N GLY A 92 -30.95 -16.87 15.06
CA GLY A 92 -29.50 -17.07 15.14
C GLY A 92 -29.03 -17.66 16.46
N GLU A 93 -27.73 -17.60 16.71
CA GLU A 93 -27.10 -18.15 17.91
C GLU A 93 -26.26 -17.12 18.65
N PHE A 94 -26.19 -17.25 19.97
CA PHE A 94 -25.24 -16.50 20.79
C PHE A 94 -24.71 -17.36 21.93
N GLY A 95 -23.52 -17.04 22.43
CA GLY A 95 -22.87 -17.84 23.45
C GLY A 95 -21.53 -17.27 23.92
N TRP A 96 -20.91 -17.97 24.86
CA TRP A 96 -19.60 -17.64 25.40
C TRP A 96 -18.56 -18.56 24.79
N ARG A 97 -17.51 -17.97 24.23
CA ARG A 97 -16.33 -18.68 23.75
C ARG A 97 -15.10 -18.24 24.51
N LEU A 98 -14.19 -19.18 24.73
CA LEU A 98 -12.83 -18.86 25.11
C LEU A 98 -12.07 -18.55 23.81
N PRO A 99 -11.57 -17.32 23.63
CA PRO A 99 -10.69 -17.06 22.50
C PRO A 99 -9.41 -17.89 22.63
N PRO A 100 -8.69 -18.16 21.53
CA PRO A 100 -7.38 -18.79 21.61
C PRO A 100 -6.44 -17.94 22.48
N THR A 101 -5.57 -18.61 23.22
CA THR A 101 -4.56 -17.96 24.07
C THR A 101 -3.70 -17.03 23.22
N LYS A 102 -3.60 -15.77 23.64
CA LYS A 102 -2.75 -14.76 23.00
C LYS A 102 -1.55 -14.46 23.88
N VAL A 103 -0.38 -14.33 23.27
CA VAL A 103 0.80 -13.78 23.93
C VAL A 103 0.72 -12.26 23.88
N THR A 104 0.82 -11.61 25.03
CA THR A 104 0.88 -10.15 25.14
C THR A 104 2.06 -9.74 26.01
N TYR A 105 2.60 -8.56 25.72
CA TYR A 105 3.66 -7.93 26.49
C TYR A 105 3.34 -6.43 26.59
N ALA A 106 3.99 -5.74 27.54
CA ALA A 106 3.77 -4.31 27.75
C ALA A 106 4.02 -3.51 26.46
N LYS A 107 3.30 -2.39 26.28
CA LYS A 107 3.49 -1.51 25.12
C LYS A 107 4.95 -1.04 25.07
N GLY A 108 5.65 -1.31 23.97
CA GLY A 108 7.09 -1.03 23.83
C GLY A 108 8.02 -2.03 24.53
N GLY A 109 7.50 -3.04 25.23
CA GLY A 109 8.28 -4.05 25.94
C GLY A 109 8.85 -5.16 25.06
N ALA A 110 8.65 -5.11 23.75
CA ALA A 110 9.12 -6.15 22.82
C ALA A 110 10.64 -6.33 22.92
N GLU A 111 11.41 -5.24 22.95
CA GLU A 111 12.86 -5.29 23.06
C GLU A 111 13.33 -5.89 24.39
N GLN A 112 12.65 -5.55 25.49
CA GLN A 112 12.97 -6.12 26.79
C GLN A 112 12.68 -7.62 26.83
N VAL A 113 11.56 -8.05 26.21
CA VAL A 113 11.23 -9.47 26.05
C VAL A 113 12.30 -10.17 25.21
N ILE A 114 12.75 -9.58 24.11
CA ILE A 114 13.84 -10.13 23.29
C ILE A 114 15.12 -10.28 24.11
N LYS A 115 15.56 -9.22 24.80
CA LYS A 115 16.76 -9.26 25.67
C LYS A 115 16.65 -10.33 26.75
N ASN A 116 15.48 -10.48 27.38
CA ASN A 116 15.26 -11.50 28.39
C ASN A 116 15.31 -12.91 27.78
N LEU A 117 14.70 -13.12 26.60
CA LEU A 117 14.75 -14.40 25.89
C LEU A 117 16.18 -14.75 25.47
N GLU A 118 16.96 -13.79 25.01
CA GLU A 118 18.39 -13.95 24.70
C GLU A 118 19.20 -14.29 25.95
N ALA A 119 19.01 -13.56 27.05
CA ALA A 119 19.69 -13.81 28.32
C ALA A 119 19.36 -15.21 28.90
N MET A 120 18.12 -15.66 28.72
CA MET A 120 17.68 -17.00 29.10
C MET A 120 18.02 -18.09 28.07
N LYS A 121 18.69 -17.72 26.96
CA LYS A 121 19.04 -18.61 25.84
C LYS A 121 17.84 -19.33 25.21
N LEU A 122 16.65 -18.75 25.31
CA LEU A 122 15.41 -19.28 24.74
C LEU A 122 15.26 -18.85 23.27
N THR A 123 16.24 -19.22 22.47
CA THR A 123 16.36 -18.83 21.05
C THR A 123 15.25 -19.40 20.16
N GLN A 124 14.55 -20.45 20.59
CA GLN A 124 13.41 -21.04 19.87
C GLN A 124 12.20 -20.09 19.74
N TYR A 125 12.13 -19.04 20.57
CA TYR A 125 11.07 -18.03 20.51
C TYR A 125 11.50 -16.75 19.78
N LEU A 126 12.73 -16.69 19.29
CA LEU A 126 13.27 -15.58 18.54
C LEU A 126 13.28 -15.92 17.05
N ARG A 127 12.83 -14.98 16.22
CA ARG A 127 12.89 -15.10 14.76
C ARG A 127 13.85 -14.05 14.22
N TYR A 128 14.92 -14.51 13.57
CA TYR A 128 15.85 -13.65 12.87
C TYR A 128 15.46 -13.57 11.40
N ILE A 129 15.32 -12.34 10.89
CA ILE A 129 15.15 -12.08 9.46
C ILE A 129 16.47 -11.47 8.99
N THR A 130 17.26 -12.27 8.28
CA THR A 130 18.51 -11.81 7.65
C THR A 130 18.20 -11.47 6.21
N GLU A 131 18.31 -10.18 5.86
CA GLU A 131 18.17 -9.71 4.49
C GLU A 131 19.52 -9.27 3.94
N VAL A 132 19.66 -9.37 2.61
CA VAL A 132 20.86 -8.90 1.93
C VAL A 132 20.85 -7.37 1.92
N ASP A 133 21.87 -6.78 2.51
CA ASP A 133 22.09 -5.34 2.43
C ASP A 133 22.59 -4.97 1.03
N ARG A 134 21.63 -4.59 0.17
CA ARG A 134 21.90 -4.20 -1.21
C ARG A 134 22.65 -2.87 -1.30
N GLU A 135 22.49 -1.98 -0.32
CA GLU A 135 23.15 -0.67 -0.32
C GLU A 135 24.63 -0.82 0.02
N ALA A 136 24.96 -1.62 1.05
CA ALA A 136 26.35 -1.96 1.39
C ALA A 136 27.03 -2.68 0.23
N LEU A 137 26.35 -3.65 -0.41
CA LEU A 137 26.87 -4.33 -1.59
C LEU A 137 27.13 -3.36 -2.75
N LEU A 138 26.26 -2.36 -2.98
CA LEU A 138 26.43 -1.38 -4.04
C LEU A 138 27.59 -0.39 -3.76
N ARG A 139 27.79 -0.05 -2.48
CA ARG A 139 28.85 0.85 -2.01
C ARG A 139 30.23 0.23 -2.14
N ASP A 140 30.40 -0.96 -1.56
CA ASP A 140 31.72 -1.58 -1.40
C ASP A 140 32.07 -2.47 -2.60
N ARG A 141 31.06 -2.88 -3.38
CA ARG A 141 31.17 -3.76 -4.55
C ARG A 141 32.10 -4.97 -4.34
N PRO A 142 31.97 -5.72 -3.22
CA PRO A 142 32.81 -6.88 -2.97
C PRO A 142 32.57 -7.97 -4.03
N ALA A 143 33.60 -8.77 -4.31
CA ALA A 143 33.46 -9.95 -5.15
C ALA A 143 32.75 -11.07 -4.37
N VAL A 144 31.42 -11.09 -4.43
CA VAL A 144 30.58 -12.11 -3.78
C VAL A 144 29.98 -13.03 -4.84
N SER A 145 30.13 -14.35 -4.65
CA SER A 145 29.54 -15.34 -5.55
C SER A 145 28.02 -15.16 -5.65
N GLY A 146 27.50 -15.07 -6.87
CA GLY A 146 26.08 -14.84 -7.15
C GLY A 146 25.63 -13.37 -7.17
N VAL A 147 26.48 -12.41 -6.82
CA VAL A 147 26.18 -10.98 -6.92
C VAL A 147 26.80 -10.42 -8.21
N LYS A 148 25.98 -9.77 -9.05
CA LYS A 148 26.44 -9.09 -10.27
C LYS A 148 26.04 -7.62 -10.21
N TYR A 149 27.02 -6.74 -10.35
CA TYR A 149 26.81 -5.32 -10.51
C TYR A 149 26.67 -5.00 -12.00
N SER A 150 25.51 -4.50 -12.41
CA SER A 150 25.30 -4.08 -13.80
C SER A 150 24.71 -2.67 -13.83
N GLN A 151 25.31 -1.81 -14.64
CA GLN A 151 24.75 -0.53 -14.98
C GLN A 151 24.45 -0.55 -16.48
N LYS A 152 23.23 -0.17 -16.84
CA LYS A 152 22.82 0.00 -18.24
C LYS A 152 22.45 1.45 -18.45
N GLU A 153 22.86 2.00 -19.59
CA GLU A 153 22.39 3.31 -20.02
C GLU A 153 20.88 3.23 -20.27
N GLY A 154 20.14 4.19 -19.72
CA GLY A 154 18.69 4.29 -19.86
C GLY A 154 18.33 5.61 -20.53
N PHE A 155 17.45 5.55 -21.51
CA PHE A 155 16.83 6.75 -22.07
C PHE A 155 15.89 7.36 -21.04
N PHE A 156 15.99 8.67 -20.82
CA PHE A 156 15.11 9.39 -19.89
C PHE A 156 14.47 10.58 -20.60
N VAL A 157 13.24 10.88 -20.23
CA VAL A 157 12.48 12.06 -20.66
C VAL A 157 12.04 12.80 -19.41
N LYS A 158 12.29 14.10 -19.35
CA LYS A 158 11.84 14.98 -18.28
C LYS A 158 11.24 16.21 -18.93
N PRO A 159 9.92 16.25 -19.18
CA PRO A 159 9.29 17.46 -19.65
C PRO A 159 9.38 18.52 -18.55
N ASP A 160 9.64 19.76 -18.96
CA ASP A 160 9.61 20.90 -18.03
C ASP A 160 8.14 21.24 -17.76
N SER A 161 7.71 21.05 -16.51
CA SER A 161 6.32 21.24 -16.12
C SER A 161 5.87 22.71 -16.13
N ASN A 162 6.81 23.67 -16.19
CA ASN A 162 6.55 25.10 -16.01
C ASN A 162 6.82 25.99 -17.23
N LYS A 163 7.36 25.45 -18.33
CA LYS A 163 7.71 26.26 -19.51
C LYS A 163 6.62 26.17 -20.57
N ALA A 164 6.20 27.31 -21.12
CA ALA A 164 5.36 27.36 -22.31
C ALA A 164 6.22 27.09 -23.58
N PRO A 165 5.62 26.70 -24.72
CA PRO A 165 6.34 26.59 -25.98
C PRO A 165 6.75 27.98 -26.50
N GLU A 166 7.77 28.57 -25.89
CA GLU A 166 8.44 29.72 -26.49
C GLU A 166 9.26 29.26 -27.68
N SER A 167 9.07 29.95 -28.81
CA SER A 167 9.82 29.79 -30.05
C SER A 167 11.32 29.74 -29.75
N PHE A 168 11.96 28.63 -30.09
CA PHE A 168 13.41 28.46 -29.97
C PHE A 168 14.12 29.61 -30.73
N PRO A 169 14.88 30.49 -30.06
CA PRO A 169 15.66 31.52 -30.74
C PRO A 169 16.94 30.85 -31.25
N GLY A 170 16.86 30.14 -32.37
CA GLY A 170 18.00 29.33 -32.82
C GLY A 170 17.98 28.84 -34.25
N VAL A 171 17.02 29.24 -35.08
CA VAL A 171 17.13 29.05 -36.54
C VAL A 171 17.62 30.35 -37.16
N ALA A 172 18.86 30.72 -36.84
CA ALA A 172 19.64 31.57 -37.73
C ALA A 172 20.18 30.65 -38.82
N GLU A 173 19.41 30.50 -39.89
CA GLU A 173 19.86 29.84 -41.11
C GLU A 173 20.85 30.77 -41.81
N GLN A 174 22.13 30.45 -41.68
CA GLN A 174 23.16 30.89 -42.60
C GLN A 174 23.05 30.06 -43.88
N ALA A 175 22.63 30.70 -44.98
CA ALA A 175 23.21 30.65 -46.33
C ALA A 175 22.17 31.14 -47.35
#